data_AF-A0A961WJ70-F1
#
_entry.id   AF-A0A961WJ70-F1
#
_cell.length_a   1.000
_cell.length_b   1.000
_cell.length_c   1.000
_cell.angle_alpha   90.00
_cell.angle_beta   90.00
_cell.angle_gamma   90.00
#
_symmetry.space_group_name_H-M   'P 1'
#
loop_
_entity.id
_entity.type
_entity.pdbx_description
1 polymer ?
#
loop_
_entity_poly.entity_id
_entity_poly.type
_entity_poly.pdbx_seq_one_letter_code
_entity_poly.pdbx_strand_id
1 'polypeptide(L)'
;MSPAIDLTDLPQAKPETLALAMRLLIEDGRALILMRGATPEDRSNLEERFWQRFDGPTAEGVVALIRLWSLVDVFKAARLRALLLDRGYALLADAARAAAHQRINMTWGFNPQRMLSELAVRRPNLRVITGSMTAGAKTGTADAALAA
;
A
#
# COMPACT_ATOMS: atom_id res chain seq x y z
N MET A 1 -32.61 -21.85 10.63
CA MET A 1 -31.21 -21.57 10.26
C MET A 1 -30.91 -20.15 10.68
N SER A 2 -30.20 -19.96 11.79
CA SER A 2 -29.78 -18.62 12.22
C SER A 2 -28.78 -18.06 11.21
N PRO A 3 -28.87 -16.77 10.83
CA PRO A 3 -27.87 -16.16 9.98
C PRO A 3 -26.51 -16.29 10.67
N ALA A 4 -25.54 -16.86 9.96
CA ALA A 4 -24.15 -16.91 10.42
C ALA A 4 -23.73 -15.50 10.84
N ILE A 5 -23.27 -15.35 12.07
CA ILE A 5 -22.85 -14.07 12.64
C ILE A 5 -21.83 -13.44 11.69
N ASP A 6 -22.23 -12.37 11.02
CA ASP A 6 -21.33 -11.55 10.23
C ASP A 6 -20.48 -10.73 11.20
N LEU A 7 -19.26 -11.21 11.48
CA LEU A 7 -18.29 -10.53 12.35
C LEU A 7 -17.62 -9.33 11.66
N THR A 8 -18.19 -8.84 10.55
CA THR A 8 -17.68 -7.70 9.78
C THR A 8 -18.64 -6.52 9.92
N ASP A 9 -18.29 -5.52 10.73
CA ASP A 9 -19.16 -4.38 10.99
C ASP A 9 -19.21 -3.36 9.84
N LEU A 10 -18.26 -3.41 8.90
CA LEU A 10 -18.15 -2.43 7.80
C LEU A 10 -18.14 -3.11 6.42
N PRO A 11 -19.02 -2.69 5.48
CA PRO A 11 -19.06 -3.24 4.12
C PRO A 11 -17.76 -2.96 3.35
N GLN A 12 -17.53 -3.71 2.28
CA GLN A 12 -16.44 -3.47 1.34
C GLN A 12 -16.61 -2.11 0.66
N ALA A 13 -15.51 -1.37 0.49
CA ALA A 13 -15.53 -0.12 -0.26
C ALA A 13 -15.42 -0.43 -1.75
N LYS A 14 -16.09 0.39 -2.58
CA LYS A 14 -15.75 0.43 -4.00
C LYS A 14 -14.28 0.84 -4.15
N PRO A 15 -13.47 0.09 -4.93
CA PRO A 15 -12.05 0.39 -5.09
C PRO A 15 -11.79 1.83 -5.57
N GLU A 16 -12.66 2.36 -6.42
CA GLU A 16 -12.56 3.72 -6.97
C GLU A 16 -12.70 4.80 -5.88
N THR A 17 -13.67 4.62 -4.98
CA THR A 17 -13.95 5.58 -3.90
C THR A 17 -12.84 5.59 -2.87
N LEU A 18 -12.29 4.42 -2.52
CA LEU A 18 -11.11 4.35 -1.66
C LEU A 18 -9.85 4.89 -2.37
N ALA A 19 -9.72 4.67 -3.68
CA ALA A 19 -8.63 5.21 -4.47
C ALA A 19 -8.65 6.74 -4.55
N LEU A 20 -9.84 7.37 -4.61
CA LEU A 20 -9.98 8.82 -4.50
C LEU A 20 -9.42 9.32 -3.17
N ALA A 21 -9.84 8.71 -2.06
CA ALA A 21 -9.38 9.10 -0.72
C ALA A 21 -7.85 8.93 -0.56
N MET A 22 -7.30 7.82 -1.07
CA MET A 22 -5.85 7.59 -1.11
C MET A 22 -5.11 8.59 -2.00
N ARG A 23 -5.69 8.98 -3.13
CA ARG A 23 -5.09 9.98 -4.02
C ARG A 23 -5.00 11.34 -3.33
N LEU A 24 -6.07 11.78 -2.68
CA LEU A 24 -6.08 13.04 -1.92
C LEU A 24 -5.01 13.05 -0.82
N LEU A 25 -4.83 11.91 -0.12
CA LEU A 25 -3.76 11.75 0.88
C LEU A 25 -2.35 11.92 0.28
N ILE A 26 -2.12 11.39 -0.92
CA ILE A 26 -0.83 11.44 -1.62
C ILE A 26 -0.57 12.84 -2.18
N GLU A 27 -1.58 13.44 -2.84
CA GLU A 27 -1.50 14.77 -3.46
C GLU A 27 -1.12 15.86 -2.45
N ASP A 28 -1.57 15.75 -1.20
CA ASP A 28 -1.23 16.71 -0.15
C ASP A 28 0.21 16.57 0.39
N GLY A 29 1.03 15.69 -0.19
CA GLY A 29 2.33 15.34 0.38
C GLY A 29 2.22 14.67 1.75
N ARG A 30 1.01 14.26 2.13
CA ARG A 30 0.66 13.74 3.45
C ARG A 30 0.83 12.24 3.55
N ALA A 31 1.50 11.58 2.60
CA ALA A 31 1.79 10.15 2.71
C ALA A 31 2.63 9.78 3.95
N LEU A 32 3.37 10.74 4.53
CA LEU A 32 4.02 10.60 5.83
C LEU A 32 3.03 10.29 6.98
N ILE A 33 1.74 10.62 6.82
CA ILE A 33 0.66 10.24 7.74
C ILE A 33 0.62 8.73 7.96
N LEU A 34 0.90 7.93 6.93
CA LEU A 34 0.95 6.47 7.07
C LEU A 34 2.06 6.01 8.03
N MET A 35 3.12 6.82 8.23
CA MET A 35 4.22 6.50 9.13
C MET A 35 4.09 7.13 10.51
N ARG A 36 3.60 8.37 10.59
CA ARG A 36 3.49 9.14 11.85
C ARG A 36 2.12 9.01 12.52
N GLY A 37 1.12 8.49 11.80
CA GLY A 37 -0.29 8.56 12.18
C GLY A 37 -0.95 9.87 11.75
N ALA A 38 -2.28 9.86 11.69
CA ALA A 38 -3.07 11.07 11.40
C ALA A 38 -3.39 11.83 12.69
N THR A 39 -3.19 13.14 12.69
CA THR A 39 -3.74 14.04 13.71
C THR A 39 -5.24 14.29 13.46
N PRO A 40 -6.00 14.83 14.43
CA PRO A 40 -7.39 15.24 14.18
C PRO A 40 -7.52 16.24 13.04
N GLU A 41 -6.60 17.21 12.96
CA GLU A 41 -6.54 18.20 11.88
C GLU A 41 -6.23 17.58 10.51
N ASP A 42 -5.35 16.58 10.47
CA ASP A 42 -5.08 15.82 9.25
C ASP A 42 -6.36 15.11 8.75
N ARG A 43 -7.16 14.57 9.67
CA ARG A 43 -8.43 13.91 9.34
C ARG A 43 -9.46 14.90 8.80
N SER A 44 -9.73 15.97 9.53
CA SER A 44 -10.72 16.97 9.15
C SER A 44 -10.42 17.59 7.78
N ASN A 45 -9.17 17.97 7.51
CA ASN A 45 -8.79 18.57 6.22
C ASN A 45 -9.00 17.60 5.05
N LEU A 46 -8.62 16.33 5.20
CA LEU A 46 -8.78 15.35 4.14
C LEU A 46 -10.25 15.00 3.91
N GLU A 47 -11.04 14.86 4.98
CA GLU A 47 -12.47 14.58 4.90
C GLU A 47 -13.23 15.71 4.19
N GLU A 48 -12.94 16.97 4.51
CA GLU A 48 -13.53 18.12 3.83
C GLU A 48 -13.26 18.07 2.32
N ARG A 49 -12.00 17.86 1.92
CA ARG A 49 -11.62 17.76 0.50
C ARG A 49 -12.22 16.55 -0.19
N PHE A 50 -12.34 15.44 0.51
CA PHE A 50 -13.01 14.25 0.00
C PHE A 50 -14.46 14.57 -0.33
N TRP A 51 -15.21 15.20 0.59
CA TRP A 51 -16.61 15.56 0.37
C TRP A 51 -16.81 16.65 -0.69
N GLN A 52 -15.83 17.54 -0.90
CA GLN A 52 -15.87 18.50 -2.01
C GLN A 52 -15.71 17.85 -3.39
N ARG A 53 -15.19 16.63 -3.47
CA ARG A 53 -14.84 15.96 -4.74
C ARG A 53 -15.61 14.66 -4.99
N PHE A 54 -16.24 14.11 -3.97
CA PHE A 54 -16.99 12.87 -4.05
C PHE A 54 -18.48 13.15 -4.24
N ASP A 55 -18.99 12.81 -5.41
CA ASP A 55 -20.40 13.01 -5.80
C ASP A 55 -21.27 11.75 -5.61
N GLY A 56 -20.76 10.73 -4.92
CA GLY A 56 -21.45 9.45 -4.72
C GLY A 56 -22.32 9.40 -3.46
N PRO A 57 -22.95 8.23 -3.18
CA PRO A 57 -23.79 8.07 -1.99
C PRO A 57 -23.00 8.27 -0.70
N THR A 58 -23.55 9.03 0.26
CA THR A 58 -22.89 9.33 1.54
C THR A 58 -22.40 8.07 2.28
N ALA A 59 -23.20 7.01 2.31
CA ALA A 59 -22.80 5.75 2.95
C ALA A 59 -21.52 5.16 2.33
N GLU A 60 -21.36 5.25 1.02
CA GLU A 60 -20.18 4.77 0.32
C GLU A 60 -18.94 5.61 0.65
N GLY A 61 -19.10 6.93 0.69
CA GLY A 61 -18.03 7.85 1.07
C GLY A 61 -17.55 7.62 2.51
N VAL A 62 -18.48 7.46 3.44
CA VAL A 62 -18.18 7.15 4.86
C VAL A 62 -17.40 5.83 4.97
N VAL A 63 -17.82 4.79 4.26
CA VAL A 63 -17.13 3.48 4.27
C VAL A 63 -15.69 3.61 3.74
N ALA A 64 -15.48 4.39 2.68
CA ALA A 64 -14.15 4.64 2.14
C ALA A 64 -13.25 5.40 3.13
N LEU A 65 -13.77 6.44 3.79
CA LEU A 65 -13.03 7.21 4.79
C LEU A 65 -12.66 6.37 6.02
N ILE A 66 -13.58 5.57 6.56
CA ILE A 66 -13.29 4.66 7.69
C ILE A 66 -12.19 3.68 7.31
N ARG A 67 -12.25 3.10 6.09
CA ARG A 67 -11.21 2.19 5.60
C ARG A 67 -9.87 2.90 5.40
N LEU A 68 -9.86 4.13 4.89
CA LEU A 68 -8.65 4.93 4.77
C LEU A 68 -7.99 5.12 6.14
N TRP A 69 -8.75 5.57 7.15
CA TRP A 69 -8.17 5.83 8.47
C TRP A 69 -7.73 4.56 9.18
N SER A 70 -8.48 3.48 9.01
CA SER A 70 -8.06 2.15 9.50
C SER A 70 -6.80 1.65 8.81
N LEU A 71 -6.60 2.00 7.53
CA LEU A 71 -5.37 1.71 6.81
C LEU A 71 -4.20 2.54 7.37
N VAL A 72 -4.40 3.82 7.63
CA VAL A 72 -3.40 4.65 8.31
C VAL A 72 -3.01 4.06 9.66
N ASP A 73 -3.99 3.60 10.43
CA ASP A 73 -3.73 3.02 11.75
C ASP A 73 -3.01 1.66 11.67
N VAL A 74 -3.31 0.80 10.68
CA VAL A 74 -2.62 -0.50 10.55
C VAL A 74 -1.15 -0.35 10.17
N PHE A 75 -0.80 0.72 9.43
CA PHE A 75 0.61 1.02 9.09
C PHE A 75 1.45 1.50 10.28
N LYS A 76 0.85 1.76 11.44
CA LYS A 76 1.60 1.96 12.71
C LYS A 76 2.34 0.70 13.16
N ALA A 77 1.92 -0.50 12.70
CA ALA A 77 2.59 -1.74 13.02
C ALA A 77 4.01 -1.79 12.42
N ALA A 78 5.01 -2.10 13.25
CA ALA A 78 6.44 -2.02 12.89
C ALA A 78 6.80 -2.77 11.59
N ARG A 79 6.22 -3.96 11.36
CA ARG A 79 6.49 -4.77 10.16
C ARG A 79 5.90 -4.16 8.88
N LEU A 80 4.71 -3.59 8.96
CA LEU A 80 4.07 -2.92 7.82
C LEU A 80 4.78 -1.60 7.51
N ARG A 81 5.20 -0.86 8.54
CA ARG A 81 6.03 0.34 8.39
C ARG A 81 7.37 0.02 7.74
N ALA A 82 8.05 -1.03 8.17
CA ALA A 82 9.29 -1.49 7.54
C ALA A 82 9.07 -1.88 6.07
N LEU A 83 7.95 -2.54 5.76
CA LEU A 83 7.60 -2.90 4.38
C LEU A 83 7.33 -1.65 3.52
N LEU A 84 6.69 -0.62 4.09
CA LEU A 84 6.47 0.65 3.42
C LEU A 84 7.78 1.40 3.15
N LEU A 85 8.72 1.37 4.08
CA LEU A 85 10.06 1.96 3.89
C LEU A 85 10.87 1.21 2.82
N ASP A 86 10.76 -0.12 2.77
CA ASP A 86 11.43 -0.97 1.77
C ASP A 86 10.90 -0.74 0.35
N ARG A 87 9.58 -0.66 0.20
CA ARG A 87 8.92 -0.62 -1.12
C ARG A 87 8.46 0.77 -1.58
N GLY A 88 8.49 1.74 -0.67
CA GLY A 88 8.03 3.11 -0.92
C GLY A 88 6.59 3.20 -1.39
N TYR A 89 6.30 4.23 -2.20
CA TYR A 89 4.96 4.56 -2.69
C TYR A 89 4.30 3.47 -3.53
N ALA A 90 5.07 2.56 -4.14
CA ALA A 90 4.53 1.45 -4.92
C ALA A 90 3.62 0.53 -4.08
N LEU A 91 3.89 0.42 -2.77
CA LEU A 91 3.09 -0.37 -1.84
C LEU A 91 1.68 0.21 -1.64
N LEU A 92 1.50 1.52 -1.80
CA LEU A 92 0.24 2.19 -1.45
C LEU A 92 -0.92 1.77 -2.36
N ALA A 93 -0.65 1.51 -3.63
CA ALA A 93 -1.66 1.02 -4.56
C ALA A 93 -2.14 -0.39 -4.18
N ASP A 94 -1.21 -1.27 -3.80
CA ASP A 94 -1.56 -2.62 -3.34
C ASP A 94 -2.25 -2.60 -1.99
N ALA A 95 -1.85 -1.70 -1.08
CA ALA A 95 -2.49 -1.48 0.21
C ALA A 95 -3.91 -0.95 0.05
N ALA A 96 -4.15 0.01 -0.84
CA ALA A 96 -5.49 0.50 -1.15
C ALA A 96 -6.37 -0.62 -1.71
N ARG A 97 -5.85 -1.43 -2.64
CA ARG A 97 -6.58 -2.55 -3.22
C ARG A 97 -6.90 -3.62 -2.16
N ALA A 98 -5.95 -3.98 -1.31
CA ALA A 98 -6.17 -4.91 -0.22
C ALA A 98 -7.22 -4.35 0.75
N ALA A 99 -7.09 -3.09 1.15
CA ALA A 99 -8.01 -2.40 2.03
C ALA A 99 -9.43 -2.23 1.47
N ALA A 100 -9.63 -2.23 0.15
CA ALA A 100 -10.97 -2.19 -0.44
C ALA A 100 -11.75 -3.50 -0.22
N HIS A 101 -11.05 -4.64 -0.30
CA HIS A 101 -11.67 -5.98 -0.31
C HIS A 101 -11.56 -6.70 1.04
N GLN A 102 -10.57 -6.36 1.85
CA GLN A 102 -10.33 -7.05 3.12
C GLN A 102 -11.47 -6.76 4.11
N ARG A 103 -11.85 -7.79 4.85
CA ARG A 103 -12.77 -7.66 5.98
C ARG A 103 -12.14 -6.84 7.10
N ILE A 104 -12.93 -5.98 7.73
CA ILE A 104 -12.49 -5.07 8.79
C ILE A 104 -13.48 -5.13 9.96
N ASN A 105 -12.95 -5.05 11.17
CA ASN A 105 -13.74 -4.91 12.38
C ASN A 105 -13.80 -3.42 12.75
N MET A 106 -14.98 -2.87 13.06
CA MET A 106 -15.09 -1.42 13.34
C MET A 106 -14.35 -1.00 14.61
N THR A 107 -14.25 -1.91 15.60
CA THR A 107 -13.57 -1.63 16.88
C THR A 107 -12.05 -1.65 16.75
N TRP A 108 -11.51 -2.62 15.99
CA TRP A 108 -10.06 -2.88 15.93
C TRP A 108 -9.38 -2.48 14.61
N GLY A 109 -10.15 -2.16 13.58
CA GLY A 109 -9.64 -1.86 12.25
C GLY A 109 -9.15 -3.10 11.50
N PHE A 110 -8.12 -2.92 10.65
CA PHE A 110 -7.51 -4.02 9.90
C PHE A 110 -6.59 -4.86 10.78
N ASN A 111 -6.63 -6.19 10.61
CA ASN A 111 -5.64 -7.07 11.20
C ASN A 111 -4.26 -6.86 10.51
N PRO A 112 -3.20 -6.47 11.26
CA PRO A 112 -1.89 -6.18 10.68
C PRO A 112 -1.22 -7.39 10.03
N GLN A 113 -1.35 -8.58 10.61
CA GLN A 113 -0.75 -9.80 10.07
C GLN A 113 -1.40 -10.19 8.74
N ARG A 114 -2.73 -10.11 8.67
CA ARG A 114 -3.47 -10.40 7.44
C ARG A 114 -3.14 -9.41 6.32
N MET A 115 -3.07 -8.12 6.66
CA MET A 115 -2.63 -7.08 5.72
C MET A 115 -1.20 -7.36 5.23
N LEU A 116 -0.29 -7.70 6.14
CA LEU A 116 1.09 -8.03 5.79
C LEU A 116 1.18 -9.23 4.85
N SER A 117 0.40 -10.29 5.08
CA SER A 117 0.36 -11.47 4.21
C SER A 117 -0.12 -11.13 2.80
N GLU A 118 -1.21 -10.35 2.67
CA GLU A 118 -1.72 -9.89 1.36
C GLU A 118 -0.67 -9.07 0.59
N LEU A 119 0.02 -8.16 1.29
CA LEU A 119 1.06 -7.32 0.69
C LEU A 119 2.36 -8.10 0.40
N ALA A 120 2.66 -9.14 1.19
CA ALA A 120 3.84 -9.98 0.97
C ALA A 120 3.69 -10.89 -0.26
N VAL A 121 2.50 -11.46 -0.47
CA VAL A 121 2.19 -12.36 -1.60
C VAL A 121 2.21 -11.63 -2.95
N ARG A 122 1.85 -10.33 -2.98
CA ARG A 122 1.81 -9.50 -4.19
C ARG A 122 3.19 -9.02 -4.67
N ARG A 123 4.20 -9.91 -4.70
CA ARG A 123 5.43 -9.72 -5.48
C ARG A 123 5.32 -10.43 -6.83
N PRO A 124 4.86 -9.80 -7.93
CA PRO A 124 5.22 -10.29 -9.25
C PRO A 124 6.57 -9.67 -9.61
N ASN A 125 7.64 -10.47 -9.56
CA ASN A 125 8.85 -10.23 -10.34
C ASN A 125 9.49 -8.84 -10.23
N LEU A 126 10.16 -8.53 -9.11
CA LEU A 126 11.32 -7.65 -9.21
C LEU A 126 12.41 -8.48 -9.91
N ARG A 127 12.48 -8.43 -11.25
CA ARG A 127 13.68 -8.87 -11.95
C ARG A 127 14.80 -8.00 -11.39
N VAL A 128 15.66 -8.62 -10.59
CA VAL A 128 16.96 -8.08 -10.26
C VAL A 128 17.61 -7.82 -11.61
N ILE A 129 17.66 -6.56 -12.03
CA ILE A 129 18.57 -6.14 -13.08
C ILE A 129 19.94 -6.20 -12.40
N THR A 130 20.46 -7.42 -12.22
CA THR A 130 21.87 -7.60 -11.94
C THR A 130 22.54 -7.10 -13.19
N GLY A 131 23.05 -5.87 -13.11
CA GLY A 131 23.93 -5.34 -14.12
C GLY A 131 24.99 -6.40 -14.40
N SER A 132 24.92 -6.98 -15.59
CA SER A 132 26.00 -7.74 -16.19
C SER A 132 27.18 -6.77 -16.30
N MET A 133 27.97 -6.64 -15.22
CA MET A 133 29.34 -6.18 -15.33
C MET A 133 30.08 -7.26 -16.13
N THR A 134 30.18 -7.05 -17.43
CA THR A 134 31.20 -7.65 -18.27
C THR A 134 32.56 -7.25 -17.71
N ALA A 135 33.10 -8.08 -16.83
CA ALA A 135 34.50 -8.06 -16.44
C ALA A 135 35.33 -8.49 -17.65
N GLY A 136 35.69 -7.52 -18.49
CA GLY A 136 36.72 -7.69 -19.51
C GLY A 136 38.08 -7.78 -18.81
N ALA A 137 38.47 -8.99 -18.42
CA ALA A 137 39.82 -9.30 -17.99
C ALA A 137 40.75 -9.26 -19.20
N LYS A 138 41.55 -8.19 -19.32
CA LYS A 138 42.81 -8.21 -20.08
C LYS A 138 43.88 -8.83 -19.18
N THR A 139 44.54 -9.88 -19.66
CA THR A 139 46.02 -9.98 -19.86
C THR A 139 46.42 -11.43 -20.12
N GLY A 140 47.24 -11.67 -21.15
CA GLY A 140 47.84 -12.98 -21.41
C GLY A 140 48.48 -13.11 -22.79
N THR A 141 49.45 -12.25 -23.10
CA THR A 141 50.46 -12.43 -24.16
C THR A 141 51.37 -13.62 -23.84
N ALA A 142 51.52 -14.57 -24.77
CA ALA A 142 52.81 -15.12 -25.24
C ALA A 142 52.63 -16.22 -26.28
N ASP A 143 53.43 -16.13 -27.35
CA ASP A 143 53.96 -17.19 -28.21
C ASP A 143 53.02 -18.09 -29.02
N ALA A 144 52.95 -17.82 -30.32
CA ALA A 144 53.59 -18.69 -31.33
C ALA A 144 53.46 -18.05 -32.72
N ALA A 145 54.48 -17.29 -33.12
CA ALA A 145 54.72 -16.94 -34.52
C ALA A 145 56.16 -17.31 -34.87
N LEU A 146 56.36 -18.51 -35.41
CA LEU A 146 57.51 -18.85 -36.24
C LEU A 146 57.19 -20.08 -37.11
N ALA A 147 57.76 -20.10 -38.31
CA ALA A 147 57.63 -21.04 -39.43
C ALA A 147 56.55 -20.58 -40.45
N ALA A 148 56.89 -19.88 -41.53
CA ALA A 148 57.79 -20.27 -42.63
C ALA A 148 57.38 -21.60 -43.27
#